data_AF-A0A8J6Z1Q4-F1
#
_entry.id   AF-A0A8J6Z1Q4-F1
#
_cell.length_a   1.000
_cell.length_b   1.000
_cell.length_c   1.000
_cell.angle_alpha   90.00
_cell.angle_beta   90.00
_cell.angle_gamma   90.00
#
_symmetry.space_group_name_H-M   'P 1'
#
loop_
_entity.id
_entity.type
_entity.pdbx_description
1 polymer ?
#
loop_
_entity_poly.entity_id
_entity_poly.type
_entity_poly.pdbx_seq_one_letter_code
_entity_poly.pdbx_strand_id
1 'polypeptide(L)'
;MIDSITIRAVFGGQERAFALTDPVLAELERSTDTGIAAIFESLGGLNYKVGHLREIIQLALIGGGASHQEAAELWTAHGTGRPIFELVALCQVIMAARWYGTDDQELAAWAAPQPDARHRRRNRRNRSRSLFRVPRPPRQRHPGPCRSG
;
A
#
# COMPACT_ATOMS: atom_id res chain seq x y z
N MET A 1 6.29 24.29 4.35
CA MET A 1 4.97 23.70 4.07
C MET A 1 5.11 22.59 3.03
N ILE A 2 5.96 21.59 3.30
CA ILE A 2 6.11 20.38 2.47
C ILE A 2 5.35 19.20 3.07
N ASP A 3 5.00 19.30 4.35
CA ASP A 3 4.37 18.23 5.12
C ASP A 3 3.00 17.86 4.52
N SER A 4 2.27 18.84 4.00
CA SER A 4 0.97 18.64 3.34
C SER A 4 1.04 17.89 2.01
N ILE A 5 2.24 17.57 1.50
CA ILE A 5 2.42 16.77 0.28
C ILE A 5 3.41 15.60 0.52
N THR A 6 3.82 15.39 1.76
CA THR A 6 4.79 14.36 2.14
C THR A 6 4.08 13.14 2.70
N ILE A 7 4.25 11.99 2.06
CA ILE A 7 3.77 10.72 2.63
C ILE A 7 4.92 10.00 3.33
N ARG A 8 4.56 9.21 4.35
CA ARG A 8 5.48 8.26 5.00
C ARG A 8 5.02 6.85 4.70
N ALA A 9 5.90 6.04 4.12
CA ALA A 9 5.60 4.65 3.76
C ALA A 9 6.82 3.75 3.95
N VAL A 10 6.59 2.46 4.17
CA VAL A 10 7.68 1.48 4.32
C VAL A 10 8.23 1.09 2.95
N PHE A 11 9.51 1.39 2.71
CA PHE A 11 10.25 0.97 1.52
C PHE A 11 11.66 0.54 1.90
N GLY A 12 12.11 -0.61 1.39
CA GLY A 12 13.36 -1.23 1.84
C GLY A 12 13.36 -1.65 3.31
N GLY A 13 12.18 -1.95 3.86
CA GLY A 13 12.03 -2.42 5.25
C GLY A 13 12.15 -1.33 6.32
N GLN A 14 12.21 -0.05 5.93
CA GLN A 14 12.23 1.10 6.84
C GLN A 14 11.16 2.11 6.40
N GLU A 15 10.68 2.93 7.32
CA GLU A 15 9.81 4.06 6.98
C GLU A 15 10.61 5.14 6.26
N ARG A 16 10.07 5.64 5.14
CA ARG A 16 10.70 6.64 4.27
C ARG A 16 9.70 7.75 3.99
N ALA A 17 10.21 8.97 3.88
CA ALA A 17 9.45 10.10 3.40
C ALA A 17 9.51 10.17 1.86
N PHE A 18 8.38 10.48 1.24
CA PHE A 18 8.26 10.69 -0.19
C PHE A 18 7.50 12.00 -0.42
N ALA A 19 8.06 12.89 -1.25
CA ALA A 19 7.42 14.14 -1.62
C ALA A 19 7.79 14.54 -3.04
N LEU A 20 6.81 14.96 -3.83
CA LEU A 20 7.03 15.56 -5.15
C LEU A 20 6.95 17.08 -5.02
N THR A 21 8.04 17.73 -4.65
CA THR A 21 8.13 19.20 -4.60
C THR A 21 8.15 19.80 -6.01
N ASP A 22 7.93 21.12 -6.16
CA ASP A 22 7.89 21.76 -7.48
C ASP A 22 9.14 21.45 -8.35
N PRO A 23 10.39 21.54 -7.82
CA PRO A 23 11.58 21.22 -8.61
C PRO A 23 11.66 19.74 -9.01
N VAL A 24 11.24 18.85 -8.11
CA VAL A 24 11.23 17.39 -8.35
C VAL A 24 10.17 17.02 -9.38
N LEU A 25 9.04 17.72 -9.36
CA LEU A 25 7.94 17.53 -10.31
C LEU A 25 8.34 18.00 -11.72
N ALA A 26 9.00 19.16 -11.83
CA ALA A 26 9.54 19.63 -13.10
C ALA A 26 10.60 18.67 -13.67
N GLU A 27 11.44 18.10 -12.81
CA GLU A 27 12.39 17.07 -13.20
C GLU A 27 11.70 15.79 -13.68
N LEU A 28 10.60 15.39 -13.04
CA LEU A 28 9.81 14.23 -13.46
C LEU A 28 9.19 14.44 -14.86
N GLU A 29 8.64 15.62 -15.15
CA GLU A 29 8.14 15.93 -16.50
C GLU A 29 9.26 15.87 -17.53
N ARG A 30 10.42 16.44 -17.19
CA ARG A 30 11.59 16.46 -18.07
C ARG A 30 12.15 15.06 -18.35
N SER A 31 12.23 14.19 -17.34
CA SER A 31 12.81 12.85 -17.49
C SER A 31 11.87 11.87 -18.20
N THR A 32 10.56 12.09 -18.09
CA THR A 32 9.54 11.23 -18.71
C THR A 32 8.98 11.77 -20.03
N ASP A 33 9.29 13.02 -20.38
CA ASP A 33 8.70 13.74 -21.52
C ASP A 33 7.16 13.66 -21.51
N THR A 34 6.58 13.74 -20.31
CA THR A 34 5.14 13.55 -20.09
C THR A 34 4.65 14.54 -19.04
N GLY A 35 3.56 15.24 -19.32
CA GLY A 35 2.96 16.17 -18.35
C GLY A 35 2.39 15.44 -17.13
N ILE A 36 2.43 16.07 -15.95
CA ILE A 36 2.04 15.43 -14.67
C ILE A 36 0.61 14.89 -14.68
N ALA A 37 -0.34 15.60 -15.30
CA ALA A 37 -1.72 15.13 -15.40
C ALA A 37 -1.83 13.79 -16.15
N ALA A 38 -1.11 13.66 -17.26
CA ALA A 38 -1.08 12.43 -18.04
C ALA A 38 -0.38 11.28 -17.28
N ILE A 39 0.67 11.58 -16.51
CA ILE A 39 1.29 10.60 -15.60
C ILE A 39 0.26 10.12 -14.57
N PHE A 40 -0.44 11.05 -13.90
CA PHE A 40 -1.42 10.71 -12.87
C PHE A 40 -2.59 9.87 -13.41
N GLU A 41 -3.15 10.26 -14.55
CA GLU A 41 -4.21 9.51 -15.23
C GLU A 41 -3.74 8.11 -15.64
N SER A 42 -2.53 8.00 -16.19
CA SER A 42 -1.95 6.72 -16.63
C SER A 42 -1.83 5.69 -15.50
N LEU A 43 -1.55 6.15 -14.28
CA LEU A 43 -1.51 5.30 -13.09
C LEU A 43 -2.89 4.75 -12.73
N GLY A 44 -3.94 5.56 -12.85
CA GLY A 44 -5.33 5.13 -12.61
C GLY A 44 -5.85 4.17 -13.69
N GLY A 45 -5.50 4.43 -14.95
CA GLY A 45 -5.85 3.58 -16.09
C GLY A 45 -4.98 2.34 -16.28
N LEU A 46 -3.98 2.13 -15.40
CA LEU A 46 -2.99 1.05 -15.50
C LEU A 46 -2.23 1.01 -16.84
N ASN A 47 -2.03 2.16 -17.47
CA ASN A 47 -1.37 2.30 -18.79
C ASN A 47 -0.08 3.13 -18.67
N TYR A 48 0.92 2.59 -17.97
CA TYR A 48 2.18 3.27 -17.70
C TYR A 48 3.39 2.45 -18.17
N LYS A 49 4.49 3.14 -18.44
CA LYS A 49 5.81 2.51 -18.59
C LYS A 49 6.35 2.18 -17.20
N VAL A 50 6.95 1.02 -17.02
CA VAL A 50 7.62 0.64 -15.75
C VAL A 50 8.71 1.67 -15.38
N GLY A 51 9.36 2.27 -16.39
CA GLY A 51 10.31 3.38 -16.19
C GLY A 51 9.69 4.57 -15.45
N HIS A 52 8.42 4.90 -15.68
CA HIS A 52 7.77 6.01 -14.97
C HIS A 52 7.61 5.70 -13.47
N LEU A 53 7.31 4.43 -13.11
CA LEU A 53 7.20 4.03 -11.70
C LEU A 53 8.54 4.21 -10.97
N ARG A 54 9.64 3.85 -11.64
CA ARG A 54 10.99 4.07 -11.14
C ARG A 54 11.24 5.56 -10.89
N GLU A 55 11.02 6.39 -11.91
CA GLU A 55 11.29 7.83 -11.83
C GLU A 55 10.47 8.48 -10.71
N ILE A 56 9.17 8.19 -10.62
CA ILE A 56 8.29 8.71 -9.56
C ILE A 56 8.84 8.35 -8.17
N ILE A 57 9.19 7.08 -7.93
CA ILE A 57 9.67 6.63 -6.62
C ILE A 57 11.02 7.25 -6.27
N GLN A 58 11.98 7.27 -7.20
CA GLN A 58 13.32 7.82 -6.95
C GLN A 58 13.27 9.32 -6.70
N LEU A 59 12.56 10.06 -7.57
CA LEU A 59 12.41 11.50 -7.44
C LEU A 59 11.62 11.87 -6.17
N ALA A 60 10.58 11.12 -5.82
CA ALA A 60 9.85 11.36 -4.58
C ALA A 60 10.68 11.09 -3.32
N LEU A 61 11.55 10.08 -3.32
CA LEU A 61 12.51 9.85 -2.23
C LEU A 61 13.46 11.06 -2.09
N ILE A 62 13.96 11.58 -3.20
CA ILE A 62 14.83 12.78 -3.22
C ILE A 62 14.09 13.99 -2.66
N GLY A 63 12.85 14.23 -3.09
CA GLY A 63 12.02 15.31 -2.55
C GLY A 63 11.65 15.11 -1.08
N GLY A 64 11.61 13.86 -0.60
CA GLY A 64 11.47 13.51 0.82
C GLY A 64 12.77 13.63 1.65
N GLY A 65 13.89 14.01 1.03
CA GLY A 65 15.16 14.27 1.69
C GLY A 65 16.24 13.20 1.51
N ALA A 66 15.98 12.12 0.76
CA ALA A 66 17.03 11.15 0.42
C ALA A 66 18.05 11.75 -0.55
N SER A 67 19.29 11.24 -0.53
CA SER A 67 20.27 11.59 -1.56
C SER A 67 19.95 10.90 -2.89
N HIS A 68 20.47 11.42 -4.01
CA HIS A 68 20.32 10.78 -5.32
C HIS A 68 20.88 9.36 -5.33
N GLN A 69 22.05 9.17 -4.71
CA GLN A 69 22.69 7.87 -4.59
C GLN A 69 21.84 6.92 -3.76
N GLU A 70 21.33 7.37 -2.61
CA GLU A 70 20.48 6.55 -1.74
C GLU A 70 19.18 6.14 -2.46
N ALA A 71 18.51 7.06 -3.15
CA ALA A 71 17.32 6.73 -3.93
C ALA A 71 17.61 5.71 -5.05
N ALA A 72 18.78 5.79 -5.68
CA ALA A 72 19.24 4.83 -6.67
C ALA A 72 19.48 3.43 -6.09
N GLU A 73 20.17 3.37 -4.95
CA GLU A 73 20.46 2.13 -4.23
C GLU A 73 19.17 1.46 -3.74
N LEU A 74 18.25 2.23 -3.16
CA LEU A 74 16.95 1.75 -2.68
C LEU A 74 16.10 1.17 -3.80
N TRP A 75 16.03 1.84 -4.95
CA TRP A 75 15.32 1.30 -6.10
C TRP A 75 15.95 0.01 -6.59
N THR A 76 17.28 -0.03 -6.71
CA THR A 76 17.99 -1.21 -7.19
C THR A 76 17.72 -2.42 -6.29
N ALA A 77 17.80 -2.22 -4.97
CA ALA A 77 17.61 -3.27 -3.97
C ALA A 77 16.14 -3.67 -3.75
N HIS A 78 15.18 -2.73 -3.90
CA HIS A 78 13.81 -2.93 -3.43
C HIS A 78 12.71 -2.54 -4.41
N GLY A 79 13.05 -2.03 -5.59
CA GLY A 79 12.14 -1.75 -6.69
C GLY A 79 12.17 -2.83 -7.78
N THR A 80 13.31 -3.51 -7.95
CA THR A 80 13.47 -4.57 -8.97
C THR A 80 12.95 -5.93 -8.49
N GLY A 81 12.45 -6.77 -9.41
CA GLY A 81 12.04 -8.15 -9.10
C GLY A 81 10.80 -8.29 -8.20
N ARG A 82 10.03 -7.21 -7.99
CA ARG A 82 8.81 -7.20 -7.15
C ARG A 82 7.53 -7.24 -7.97
N PRO A 83 6.39 -7.63 -7.36
CA PRO A 83 5.08 -7.48 -7.99
C PRO A 83 4.84 -6.00 -8.36
N ILE A 84 4.59 -5.74 -9.65
CA ILE A 84 4.44 -4.38 -10.19
C ILE A 84 3.34 -3.60 -9.47
N PHE A 85 2.25 -4.27 -9.10
CA PHE A 85 1.12 -3.63 -8.42
C PHE A 85 1.49 -2.99 -7.08
N GLU A 86 2.50 -3.52 -6.37
CA GLU A 86 2.99 -2.89 -5.13
C GLU A 86 3.64 -1.52 -5.41
N LEU A 87 4.37 -1.41 -6.53
CA LEU A 87 5.04 -0.18 -6.95
C LEU A 87 4.02 0.86 -7.44
N VAL A 88 3.03 0.39 -8.20
CA VAL A 88 1.96 1.23 -8.75
C VAL A 88 1.12 1.80 -7.62
N ALA A 89 0.78 0.99 -6.63
CA ALA A 89 0.02 1.45 -5.48
C ALA A 89 0.79 2.54 -4.72
N LEU A 90 2.10 2.38 -4.53
CA LEU A 90 2.94 3.42 -3.92
C LEU A 90 2.97 4.70 -4.79
N CYS A 91 3.15 4.57 -6.10
CA CYS A 91 3.17 5.72 -7.02
C CYS A 91 1.83 6.49 -7.01
N GLN A 92 0.69 5.79 -6.96
CA GLN A 92 -0.62 6.41 -6.88
C GLN A 92 -0.77 7.26 -5.62
N VAL A 93 -0.32 6.78 -4.47
CA VAL A 93 -0.38 7.53 -3.19
C VAL A 93 0.55 8.75 -3.23
N ILE A 94 1.78 8.58 -3.74
CA ILE A 94 2.75 9.69 -3.88
C ILE A 94 2.16 10.79 -4.76
N MET A 95 1.62 10.43 -5.93
CA MET A 95 1.06 11.40 -6.86
C MET A 95 -0.23 12.03 -6.32
N ALA A 96 -1.10 11.26 -5.67
CA ALA A 96 -2.32 11.78 -5.07
C ALA A 96 -2.03 12.74 -3.90
N ALA A 97 -1.01 12.46 -3.08
CA ALA A 97 -0.56 13.41 -2.05
C ALA A 97 -0.06 14.73 -2.64
N ARG A 98 0.59 14.67 -3.81
CA ARG A 98 0.96 15.88 -4.53
C ARG A 98 -0.27 16.62 -5.11
N TRP A 99 -1.25 15.87 -5.58
CA TRP A 99 -2.42 16.43 -6.25
C TRP A 99 -3.43 17.07 -5.30
N TYR A 100 -3.76 16.36 -4.22
CA TYR A 100 -4.81 16.73 -3.28
C TYR A 100 -4.28 17.25 -1.94
N GLY A 101 -3.00 17.04 -1.66
CA GLY A 101 -2.45 17.17 -0.32
C GLY A 101 -2.72 15.93 0.54
N THR A 102 -2.01 15.78 1.65
CA THR A 102 -2.05 14.61 2.55
C THR A 102 -3.22 14.61 3.53
N ASP A 103 -3.97 15.71 3.60
CA ASP A 103 -5.13 15.85 4.48
C ASP A 103 -6.36 15.10 3.95
N ASP A 104 -6.25 14.50 2.75
CA ASP A 104 -7.28 13.66 2.16
C ASP A 104 -7.43 12.32 2.92
N GLN A 105 -8.66 12.04 3.34
CA GLN A 105 -9.01 10.86 4.14
C GLN A 105 -8.74 9.54 3.38
N GLU A 106 -8.76 9.55 2.04
CA GLU A 106 -8.47 8.37 1.21
C GLU A 106 -6.97 8.03 1.15
N LEU A 107 -6.10 9.05 1.15
CA LEU A 107 -4.65 8.88 1.23
C LEU A 107 -4.21 8.28 2.56
N ALA A 108 -4.84 8.69 3.66
CA ALA A 108 -4.58 8.16 4.99
C ALA A 108 -4.84 6.64 5.07
N ALA A 109 -5.83 6.13 4.33
CA ALA A 109 -6.16 4.71 4.30
C ALA A 109 -5.09 3.85 3.59
N TRP A 110 -4.36 4.43 2.62
CA TRP A 110 -3.28 3.74 1.89
C TRP A 110 -1.92 3.91 2.56
N ALA A 111 -1.69 5.02 3.26
CA ALA A 111 -0.48 5.26 4.05
C ALA A 111 -0.42 4.38 5.33
N ALA A 112 -1.55 3.82 5.75
CA ALA A 112 -1.59 2.90 6.88
C ALA A 112 -0.66 1.69 6.65
N PRO A 113 0.13 1.28 7.67
CA PRO A 113 1.02 0.13 7.53
C PRO A 113 0.26 -1.09 7.05
N GLN A 114 0.66 -1.63 5.88
CA GLN A 114 0.07 -2.87 5.40
C GLN A 114 0.30 -3.96 6.46
N PRO A 115 -0.75 -4.67 6.92
CA PRO A 115 -0.60 -5.65 7.98
C PRO A 115 0.37 -6.73 7.51
N ASP A 116 1.35 -7.02 8.36
CA ASP A 116 2.41 -7.97 8.05
C ASP A 116 1.84 -9.33 7.60
N ALA A 117 2.59 -10.05 6.76
CA ALA A 117 2.16 -11.35 6.26
C ALA A 117 1.88 -12.37 7.39
N ARG A 118 2.43 -12.15 8.61
CA ARG A 118 2.15 -12.95 9.80
C ARG A 118 0.71 -12.71 10.31
N HIS A 119 0.21 -11.49 10.26
CA HIS A 119 -1.17 -11.14 10.59
C HIS A 119 -2.17 -11.86 9.67
N ARG A 120 -1.88 -11.93 8.35
CA ARG A 120 -2.71 -12.66 7.38
C ARG A 120 -2.76 -14.17 7.69
N ARG A 121 -1.63 -14.79 8.06
CA ARG A 121 -1.60 -16.22 8.45
C ARG A 121 -2.37 -16.48 9.75
N ARG A 122 -2.28 -15.58 10.73
CA ARG A 122 -3.00 -15.71 12.01
C ARG A 122 -4.52 -15.55 11.82
N ASN A 123 -4.95 -14.59 11.01
CA ASN A 123 -6.36 -14.36 10.70
C ASN A 123 -6.98 -15.52 9.86
N ARG A 124 -6.22 -16.09 8.91
CA ARG A 124 -6.65 -17.27 8.14
C ARG A 124 -6.86 -18.49 9.05
N ARG A 125 -5.95 -18.74 10.00
CA ARG A 125 -6.12 -19.80 11.02
C ARG A 125 -7.31 -19.55 11.95
N ASN A 126 -7.61 -18.30 12.28
CA ASN A 126 -8.74 -17.96 13.15
C ASN A 126 -10.10 -18.13 12.44
N ARG A 127 -10.20 -17.75 11.16
CA ARG A 127 -11.41 -18.00 10.35
C ARG A 127 -11.71 -19.49 10.17
N SER A 128 -10.68 -20.32 9.98
CA SER A 128 -10.84 -21.78 9.89
C SER A 128 -11.30 -22.43 11.21
N ARG A 129 -10.98 -21.84 12.37
CA ARG A 129 -11.48 -22.31 13.68
C ARG A 129 -12.93 -21.88 13.96
N SER A 130 -13.37 -20.76 13.41
CA SER A 130 -14.74 -20.25 13.59
C SER A 130 -15.80 -21.04 12.82
N LEU A 131 -15.44 -21.74 11.74
CA LEU A 131 -16.39 -22.43 10.86
C LEU A 131 -16.70 -23.88 11.30
N PHE A 132 -16.01 -24.39 12.32
CA PHE A 132 -16.21 -25.75 12.86
C PHE A 132 -16.57 -25.73 14.35
N ARG A 133 -17.50 -24.87 14.74
CA ARG A 133 -18.22 -25.06 16.01
C ARG A 133 -19.60 -25.62 15.70
N VAL A 134 -19.66 -26.93 15.46
CA VAL A 134 -20.93 -27.65 15.36
C VAL A 134 -21.67 -27.46 16.70
N PRO A 135 -22.89 -26.90 16.71
CA PRO A 135 -23.68 -26.85 17.93
C PRO A 135 -23.93 -28.29 18.40
N ARG A 136 -23.63 -28.61 19.66
CA ARG A 136 -24.05 -29.90 20.23
C ARG A 136 -25.59 -29.95 20.18
N PRO A 137 -26.20 -31.01 19.63
CA PRO A 137 -27.65 -31.12 19.66
C PRO A 137 -28.14 -31.17 21.12
N PRO A 138 -29.31 -30.59 21.42
CA PRO A 138 -29.88 -30.64 22.75
C PRO A 138 -30.09 -32.11 23.16
N ARG A 139 -29.68 -32.47 24.38
CA ARG A 139 -29.95 -33.80 24.97
C ARG A 139 -31.46 -34.02 24.97
N GLN A 140 -31.94 -34.92 24.10
CA GLN A 140 -33.32 -35.40 24.19
C GLN A 140 -33.48 -36.10 25.54
N ARG A 141 -34.35 -35.57 26.40
CA ARG A 141 -34.78 -36.28 27.61
C ARG A 141 -35.70 -37.41 27.15
N HIS A 142 -35.23 -38.64 27.27
CA HIS A 142 -36.09 -39.81 27.06
C HIS A 142 -37.25 -39.78 28.06
N PRO A 143 -38.51 -40.03 27.63
CA PRO A 143 -39.61 -40.22 28.55
C PRO A 143 -39.35 -41.48 29.39
N GLY A 144 -39.46 -41.36 30.71
CA GLY A 144 -39.26 -42.46 31.65
C GLY A 144 -40.30 -43.56 31.47
N PRO A 145 -40.00 -44.81 31.85
CA PRO A 145 -40.90 -45.93 31.65
C PRO A 145 -42.18 -45.76 32.48
N CYS A 146 -43.33 -45.94 31.82
CA CYS A 146 -44.64 -46.08 32.45
C CYS A 146 -44.59 -47.22 33.49
N ARG A 147 -44.91 -46.90 34.75
CA ARG A 147 -45.14 -47.90 35.79
C ARG A 147 -46.46 -48.61 35.51
N SER A 148 -46.38 -49.90 35.25
CA SER A 148 -47.49 -50.84 35.36
C SER A 148 -47.27 -51.68 36.62
N GLY A 149 -48.17 -51.54 37.59
CA GLY A 149 -48.14 -52.20 38.90
C GLY A 149 -48.74 -51.32 39.98
#